data_AF-A0A842IF08-F1
#
_entry.id   AF-A0A842IF08-F1
#
_cell.length_a   1.000
_cell.length_b   1.000
_cell.length_c   1.000
_cell.angle_alpha   90.00
_cell.angle_beta   90.00
_cell.angle_gamma   90.00
#
_symmetry.space_group_name_H-M   'P 1'
#
loop_
_entity.id
_entity.type
_entity.pdbx_description
1 polymer ?
#
loop_
_entity_poly.entity_id
_entity_poly.type
_entity_poly.pdbx_seq_one_letter_code
_entity_poly.pdbx_strand_id
1 'polypeptide(L)'
;MDLKPLFASAFFCLLALPAVSFAQSGDSPEPAGAETGVVEIPEHILQLADTLAVVNQIHGPYVGFTGETSAQYRNFVKLSELACTDELLQLTTHKNAVVRAYAFWALARQQYEELDEVLLEHARDEELVREMQGGMVTRVPVIDFMQWVVDPDLLDADSKKLEADVFEKVSEIRFSDR
;
A
#
# COMPACT_ATOMS: atom_id res chain seq x y z
N MET A 1 -32.74 2.07 -12.14
CA MET A 1 -32.75 2.61 -10.77
C MET A 1 -31.33 3.06 -10.50
N ASP A 2 -31.07 4.32 -10.81
CA ASP A 2 -29.84 5.03 -10.48
C ASP A 2 -29.75 5.26 -8.97
N LEU A 3 -28.64 4.83 -8.37
CA LEU A 3 -28.17 5.37 -7.10
C LEU A 3 -26.65 5.16 -6.99
N LYS A 4 -25.89 6.20 -7.36
CA LYS A 4 -24.63 6.54 -6.69
C LYS A 4 -24.94 7.66 -5.69
N PRO A 5 -24.31 7.66 -4.50
CA PRO A 5 -23.32 8.71 -4.21
C PRO A 5 -22.03 8.11 -3.61
N LEU A 6 -20.85 8.55 -4.06
CA LEU A 6 -20.01 9.62 -3.47
C LEU A 6 -19.50 9.30 -2.05
N PHE A 7 -18.25 8.81 -1.99
CA PHE A 7 -17.33 9.08 -0.87
C PHE A 7 -15.92 9.26 -1.43
N ALA A 8 -15.60 10.49 -1.82
CA ALA A 8 -14.21 10.95 -1.90
C ALA A 8 -13.94 11.67 -0.58
N SER A 9 -13.23 11.02 0.33
CA SER A 9 -12.72 11.64 1.55
C SER A 9 -11.25 11.98 1.29
N ALA A 10 -11.01 13.08 0.58
CA ALA A 10 -9.69 13.68 0.50
C ALA A 10 -9.45 14.46 1.79
N PHE A 11 -8.67 13.89 2.71
CA PHE A 11 -8.15 14.66 3.84
C PHE A 11 -7.03 15.56 3.32
N PHE A 12 -7.41 16.77 2.93
CA PHE A 12 -6.48 17.86 2.66
C PHE A 12 -5.78 18.22 3.97
N CYS A 13 -4.49 17.90 4.08
CA CYS A 13 -3.65 18.44 5.14
C CYS A 13 -3.57 19.96 4.95
N LEU A 14 -4.24 20.68 5.85
CA LEU A 14 -4.38 22.13 5.83
C LEU A 14 -3.04 22.78 6.21
N LEU A 15 -2.21 23.13 5.23
CA LEU A 15 -1.07 24.01 5.47
C LEU A 15 -1.54 25.45 5.62
N ALA A 16 -1.41 25.99 6.82
CA ALA A 16 -1.62 27.40 7.12
C ALA A 16 -0.55 28.24 6.40
N LEU A 17 -0.96 29.07 5.45
CA LEU A 17 -0.09 30.08 4.83
C LEU A 17 -0.03 31.33 5.71
N PRO A 18 1.15 31.80 6.15
CA PRO A 18 1.28 33.17 6.63
C PRO A 18 1.28 34.13 5.43
N ALA A 19 0.48 35.19 5.54
CA ALA A 19 0.52 36.31 4.63
C ALA A 19 1.88 37.00 4.74
N VAL A 20 2.68 37.01 3.65
CA VAL A 20 3.91 37.79 3.57
C VAL A 20 3.79 38.81 2.44
N SER A 21 4.01 40.06 2.85
CA SER A 21 3.93 41.28 2.06
C SER A 21 5.03 41.34 1.00
N PHE A 22 4.68 41.83 -0.18
CA PHE A 22 5.56 42.04 -1.31
C PHE A 22 6.59 43.15 -1.01
N ALA A 23 7.88 42.82 -1.03
CA ALA A 23 8.96 43.79 -1.23
C ALA A 23 9.99 43.19 -2.19
N GLN A 24 10.14 43.82 -3.36
CA GLN A 24 11.11 43.45 -4.39
C GLN A 24 12.53 43.81 -3.97
N SER A 25 13.47 42.90 -4.12
CA SER A 25 14.83 43.20 -4.62
C SER A 25 15.52 41.87 -4.95
N GLY A 26 16.20 41.84 -6.10
CA GLY A 26 16.72 40.63 -6.70
C GLY A 26 17.84 39.99 -5.90
N ASP A 27 17.76 38.67 -5.79
CA ASP A 27 18.92 37.78 -5.80
C ASP A 27 18.46 36.44 -6.37
N SER A 28 19.30 35.78 -7.16
CA SER A 28 18.99 34.50 -7.80
C SER A 28 18.74 33.43 -6.73
N PRO A 29 17.64 32.66 -6.77
CA PRO A 29 17.47 31.57 -5.83
C PRO A 29 18.39 30.42 -6.23
N GLU A 30 19.46 30.27 -5.44
CA GLU A 30 20.19 29.02 -5.24
C GLU A 30 19.16 27.89 -4.98
N PRO A 31 19.30 26.69 -5.58
CA PRO A 31 18.32 25.63 -5.38
C PRO A 31 18.34 25.20 -3.92
N ALA A 32 17.27 25.54 -3.20
CA ALA A 32 16.99 25.07 -1.86
C ALA A 32 17.01 23.54 -1.85
N GLY A 33 17.94 22.99 -1.07
CA GLY A 33 18.02 21.55 -0.83
C GLY A 33 16.67 21.04 -0.34
N ALA A 34 16.17 20.00 -1.01
CA ALA A 34 15.03 19.23 -0.54
C ALA A 34 15.42 18.60 0.81
N GLU A 35 14.87 19.13 1.90
CA GLU A 35 14.99 18.54 3.21
C GLU A 35 14.27 17.20 3.19
N THR A 36 15.04 16.11 3.14
CA THR A 36 14.56 14.73 3.28
C THR A 36 14.18 14.49 4.73
N GLY A 37 13.02 15.01 5.13
CA GLY A 37 12.41 14.68 6.40
C GLY A 37 11.99 13.22 6.39
N VAL A 38 12.67 12.38 7.18
CA VAL A 38 12.20 11.02 7.45
C VAL A 38 10.86 11.13 8.19
N VAL A 39 9.78 10.69 7.55
CA VAL A 39 8.44 10.68 8.17
C VAL A 39 8.46 9.62 9.28
N GLU A 40 8.22 10.02 10.52
CA GLU A 40 8.13 9.09 11.64
C GLU A 40 6.77 8.37 11.62
N ILE A 41 6.77 7.04 11.62
CA ILE A 41 5.52 6.26 11.65
C ILE A 41 4.88 6.37 13.04
N PRO A 42 3.64 6.84 13.17
CA PRO A 42 2.95 6.95 14.45
C PRO A 42 2.82 5.60 15.16
N GLU A 43 2.92 5.62 16.50
CA GLU A 43 2.86 4.41 17.35
C GLU A 43 1.63 3.53 17.08
N HIS A 44 0.46 4.12 16.83
CA HIS A 44 -0.76 3.34 16.57
C HIS A 44 -0.73 2.59 15.22
N ILE A 45 0.01 3.10 14.23
CA ILE A 45 0.24 2.43 12.95
C ILE A 45 1.25 1.29 13.12
N LEU A 46 2.32 1.52 13.90
CA LEU A 46 3.28 0.47 14.27
C LEU A 46 2.59 -0.69 15.01
N GLN A 47 1.70 -0.39 15.96
CA GLN A 47 0.93 -1.41 16.68
C GLN A 47 0.00 -2.23 15.75
N LEU A 48 -0.57 -1.60 14.71
CA LEU A 48 -1.33 -2.31 13.69
C LEU A 48 -0.41 -3.23 12.89
N ALA A 49 0.72 -2.73 12.41
CA ALA A 49 1.72 -3.53 11.68
C ALA A 49 2.23 -4.72 12.51
N ASP A 50 2.52 -4.51 13.79
CA ASP A 50 2.92 -5.57 14.72
C ASP A 50 1.82 -6.61 14.90
N THR A 51 0.57 -6.19 15.04
CA THR A 51 -0.55 -7.13 15.16
C THR A 51 -0.71 -7.98 13.90
N LEU A 52 -0.55 -7.37 12.72
CA LEU A 52 -0.58 -8.08 11.45
C LEU A 52 0.59 -9.07 11.33
N ALA A 53 1.79 -8.65 11.75
CA ALA A 53 3.00 -9.46 11.75
C ALA A 53 2.91 -10.65 12.71
N VAL A 54 2.23 -10.51 13.86
CA VAL A 54 2.04 -11.59 14.84
C VAL A 54 1.18 -12.71 14.27
N VAL A 55 0.08 -12.39 13.58
CA VAL A 55 -0.78 -13.40 12.93
C VAL A 55 -0.08 -14.02 11.72
N ASN A 56 0.75 -13.22 11.02
CA ASN A 56 1.61 -13.66 9.92
C ASN A 56 0.86 -14.46 8.84
N GLN A 57 -0.32 -13.96 8.47
CA GLN A 57 -1.16 -14.43 7.39
C GLN A 57 -1.88 -13.24 6.76
N ILE A 58 -2.12 -13.30 5.45
CA ILE A 58 -2.95 -12.38 4.70
C ILE A 58 -4.35 -12.99 4.64
N HIS A 59 -5.32 -12.35 5.25
CA HIS A 59 -6.72 -12.74 5.16
C HIS A 59 -7.47 -11.81 4.21
N GLY A 60 -8.35 -12.38 3.38
CA GLY A 60 -9.34 -11.63 2.59
C GLY A 60 -10.56 -11.17 3.42
N PRO A 61 -11.55 -10.51 2.76
CA PRO A 61 -12.74 -9.97 3.43
C PRO A 61 -13.62 -11.03 4.11
N TYR A 62 -13.56 -12.27 3.62
CA TYR A 62 -14.32 -13.40 4.11
C TYR A 62 -13.36 -14.56 4.37
N VAL A 63 -13.36 -15.08 5.60
CA VAL A 63 -12.62 -16.30 5.96
C VAL A 63 -13.52 -17.30 6.71
N GLY A 64 -13.15 -18.58 6.66
CA GLY A 64 -13.92 -19.68 7.22
C GLY A 64 -15.18 -20.02 6.42
N PHE A 65 -15.86 -21.09 6.84
CA PHE A 65 -17.08 -21.59 6.18
C PHE A 65 -18.30 -20.70 6.41
N THR A 66 -18.31 -19.89 7.48
CA THR A 66 -19.37 -18.93 7.79
C THR A 66 -19.17 -17.58 7.08
N GLY A 67 -18.03 -17.36 6.42
CA GLY A 67 -17.72 -16.10 5.74
C GLY A 67 -17.55 -14.92 6.69
N GLU A 68 -17.06 -15.16 7.90
CA GLU A 68 -16.85 -14.10 8.88
C GLU A 68 -15.62 -13.26 8.53
N THR A 69 -15.73 -11.95 8.74
CA THR A 69 -14.57 -11.07 8.64
C THR A 69 -13.64 -11.32 9.83
N SER A 70 -12.38 -11.64 9.56
CA SER A 70 -11.39 -11.88 10.60
C SER A 70 -10.92 -10.60 11.28
N ALA A 71 -10.36 -10.73 12.50
CA ALA A 71 -9.65 -9.62 13.15
C ALA A 71 -8.46 -9.13 12.31
N GLN A 72 -7.77 -10.06 11.63
CA GLN A 72 -6.65 -9.74 10.74
C GLN A 72 -7.08 -8.81 9.60
N TYR A 73 -8.16 -9.15 8.88
CA TYR A 73 -8.66 -8.30 7.81
C TYR A 73 -9.18 -6.95 8.33
N ARG A 74 -9.83 -6.92 9.50
CA ARG A 74 -10.23 -5.65 10.13
C ARG A 74 -9.03 -4.75 10.47
N ASN A 75 -7.93 -5.34 10.92
CA ASN A 75 -6.71 -4.57 11.21
C ASN A 75 -6.06 -4.05 9.93
N PHE A 76 -6.09 -4.83 8.84
CA PHE A 76 -5.68 -4.36 7.52
C PHE A 76 -6.54 -3.19 7.04
N VAL A 77 -7.87 -3.28 7.15
CA VAL A 77 -8.78 -2.17 6.79
C VAL A 77 -8.41 -0.91 7.57
N LYS A 78 -8.21 -1.02 8.89
CA LYS A 78 -7.75 0.12 9.72
C LYS A 78 -6.40 0.68 9.27
N LEU A 79 -5.43 -0.19 8.95
CA LEU A 79 -4.14 0.26 8.43
C LEU A 79 -4.34 1.07 7.13
N SER A 80 -5.14 0.55 6.21
CA SER A 80 -5.44 1.20 4.92
C SER A 80 -6.19 2.53 5.06
N GLU A 81 -6.98 2.72 6.12
CA GLU A 81 -7.75 3.94 6.37
C GLU A 81 -6.99 4.99 7.18
N LEU A 82 -6.09 4.56 8.08
CA LEU A 82 -5.43 5.44 9.04
C LEU A 82 -4.01 5.85 8.62
N ALA A 83 -3.27 4.96 7.95
CA ALA A 83 -1.90 5.24 7.57
C ALA A 83 -1.86 6.20 6.37
N CYS A 84 -0.95 7.17 6.39
CA CYS A 84 -0.69 8.00 5.23
C CYS A 84 0.24 7.31 4.22
N THR A 85 0.32 7.86 3.01
CA THR A 85 1.14 7.32 1.93
C THR A 85 2.59 7.08 2.35
N ASP A 86 3.24 8.05 2.98
CA ASP A 86 4.66 7.96 3.37
C ASP A 86 4.91 6.88 4.44
N GLU A 87 3.94 6.66 5.33
CA GLU A 87 3.99 5.57 6.32
C GLU A 87 3.85 4.22 5.64
N LEU A 88 2.91 4.09 4.70
CA LEU A 88 2.70 2.86 3.94
C LEU A 88 3.91 2.52 3.06
N LEU A 89 4.51 3.51 2.39
CA LEU A 89 5.75 3.35 1.62
C LEU A 89 6.92 2.88 2.51
N GLN A 90 6.99 3.35 3.76
CA GLN A 90 7.98 2.78 4.68
C GLN A 90 7.65 1.34 5.07
N LEU A 91 6.36 1.02 5.30
CA LEU A 91 5.93 -0.33 5.65
C LEU A 91 6.07 -1.34 4.50
N THR A 92 6.12 -0.92 3.24
CA THR A 92 6.47 -1.83 2.13
C THR A 92 7.90 -2.33 2.24
N THR A 93 8.80 -1.65 2.96
CA THR A 93 10.17 -2.13 3.22
C THR A 93 10.32 -2.94 4.52
N HIS A 94 9.20 -3.23 5.19
CA HIS A 94 9.23 -3.88 6.51
C HIS A 94 9.82 -5.30 6.47
N LYS A 95 10.51 -5.69 7.56
CA LYS A 95 11.17 -7.01 7.65
C LYS A 95 10.22 -8.22 7.55
N ASN A 96 8.94 -8.04 7.87
CA ASN A 96 7.93 -9.09 7.79
C ASN A 96 7.16 -9.00 6.47
N ALA A 97 7.17 -10.08 5.68
CA ALA A 97 6.53 -10.14 4.38
C ALA A 97 5.02 -9.85 4.38
N VAL A 98 4.29 -10.26 5.41
CA VAL A 98 2.84 -9.99 5.50
C VAL A 98 2.58 -8.50 5.69
N VAL A 99 3.43 -7.79 6.44
CA VAL A 99 3.34 -6.33 6.57
C VAL A 99 3.64 -5.65 5.24
N ARG A 100 4.68 -6.07 4.50
CA ARG A 100 4.99 -5.51 3.18
C ARG A 100 3.81 -5.67 2.21
N ALA A 101 3.27 -6.88 2.14
CA ALA A 101 2.12 -7.22 1.30
C ALA A 101 0.86 -6.40 1.66
N TYR A 102 0.57 -6.23 2.96
CA TYR A 102 -0.56 -5.41 3.39
C TYR A 102 -0.36 -3.91 3.16
N ALA A 103 0.87 -3.41 3.32
CA ALA A 103 1.19 -2.02 3.02
C ALA A 103 1.01 -1.71 1.52
N PHE A 104 1.48 -2.60 0.65
CA PHE A 104 1.24 -2.50 -0.79
C PHE A 104 -0.25 -2.54 -1.13
N TRP A 105 -1.01 -3.46 -0.52
CA TRP A 105 -2.46 -3.52 -0.73
C TRP A 105 -3.17 -2.25 -0.24
N ALA A 106 -2.73 -1.67 0.88
CA ALA A 106 -3.25 -0.40 1.36
C ALA A 106 -2.94 0.76 0.38
N LEU A 107 -1.73 0.85 -0.17
CA LEU A 107 -1.38 1.82 -1.21
C LEU A 107 -2.28 1.66 -2.45
N ALA A 108 -2.55 0.42 -2.84
CA ALA A 108 -3.44 0.13 -3.97
C ALA A 108 -4.86 0.64 -3.69
N ARG A 109 -5.41 0.40 -2.49
CA ARG A 109 -6.72 0.95 -2.09
C ARG A 109 -6.75 2.48 -2.06
N GLN A 110 -5.66 3.10 -1.63
CA GLN A 110 -5.50 4.56 -1.62
C GLN A 110 -5.26 5.15 -3.01
N GLN A 111 -5.28 4.33 -4.06
CA GLN A 111 -5.06 4.76 -5.45
C GLN A 111 -3.71 5.46 -5.65
N TYR A 112 -2.67 5.02 -4.93
CA TYR A 112 -1.34 5.64 -5.00
C TYR A 112 -0.83 5.75 -6.44
N GLU A 113 -0.32 6.93 -6.82
CA GLU A 113 0.00 7.27 -8.20
C GLU A 113 1.12 6.38 -8.77
N GLU A 114 2.19 6.18 -8.01
CA GLU A 114 3.40 5.44 -8.39
C GLU A 114 3.39 3.98 -7.88
N LEU A 115 2.19 3.37 -7.78
CA LEU A 115 2.04 2.00 -7.29
C LEU A 115 2.80 0.96 -8.14
N ASP A 116 2.94 1.23 -9.44
CA ASP A 116 3.72 0.42 -10.36
C ASP A 116 5.21 0.42 -9.99
N GLU A 117 5.78 1.57 -9.62
CA GLU A 117 7.17 1.65 -9.15
C GLU A 117 7.39 0.78 -7.91
N VAL A 118 6.48 0.87 -6.93
CA VAL A 118 6.54 0.03 -5.71
C VAL A 118 6.45 -1.46 -6.04
N LEU A 119 5.61 -1.85 -7.00
CA LEU A 119 5.51 -3.24 -7.46
C LEU A 119 6.82 -3.72 -8.10
N LEU A 120 7.44 -2.87 -8.94
CA LEU A 120 8.71 -3.19 -9.61
C LEU A 120 9.87 -3.31 -8.62
N GLU A 121 9.90 -2.51 -7.56
CA GLU A 121 10.88 -2.67 -6.46
C GLU A 121 10.74 -4.03 -5.76
N HIS A 122 9.52 -4.55 -5.67
CA HIS A 122 9.22 -5.85 -5.07
C HIS A 122 9.27 -7.01 -6.08
N ALA A 123 9.67 -6.79 -7.34
CA ALA A 123 9.65 -7.80 -8.39
C ALA A 123 10.45 -9.07 -8.05
N ARG A 124 11.37 -8.99 -7.09
CA ARG A 124 12.21 -10.11 -6.63
C ARG A 124 11.89 -10.57 -5.19
N ASP A 125 10.80 -10.09 -4.59
CA ASP A 125 10.38 -10.50 -3.27
C ASP A 125 9.70 -11.88 -3.30
N GLU A 126 10.54 -12.91 -3.22
CA GLU A 126 10.15 -14.33 -3.21
C GLU A 126 9.83 -14.87 -1.81
N GLU A 127 9.77 -14.01 -0.78
CA GLU A 127 9.41 -14.47 0.57
C GLU A 127 7.98 -15.03 0.57
N LEU A 128 7.77 -16.20 1.18
CA LEU A 128 6.48 -16.87 1.13
C LEU A 128 5.54 -16.36 2.23
N VAL A 129 4.40 -15.81 1.83
CA VAL A 129 3.27 -15.47 2.71
C VAL A 129 2.20 -16.55 2.66
N ARG A 130 1.45 -16.68 3.76
CA ARG A 130 0.22 -17.48 3.80
C ARG A 130 -0.97 -16.56 3.52
N GLU A 131 -1.71 -16.84 2.47
CA GLU A 131 -2.94 -16.17 2.11
C GLU A 131 -4.12 -17.08 2.50
N MET A 132 -5.19 -16.49 3.04
CA MET A 132 -6.41 -17.17 3.43
C MET A 132 -7.64 -16.43 2.88
N GLN A 133 -8.36 -17.11 1.99
CA GLN A 133 -9.64 -16.67 1.47
C GLN A 133 -10.68 -17.79 1.63
N GLY A 134 -11.82 -17.45 2.23
CA GLY A 134 -12.81 -18.44 2.64
C GLY A 134 -12.18 -19.51 3.54
N GLY A 135 -12.38 -20.78 3.24
CA GLY A 135 -11.79 -21.91 3.98
C GLY A 135 -10.43 -22.42 3.47
N MET A 136 -9.83 -21.76 2.47
CA MET A 136 -8.59 -22.22 1.84
C MET A 136 -7.40 -21.41 2.31
N VAL A 137 -6.25 -22.09 2.48
CA VAL A 137 -4.96 -21.45 2.80
C VAL A 137 -3.95 -21.80 1.73
N THR A 138 -3.35 -20.78 1.12
CA THR A 138 -2.35 -20.93 0.07
C THR A 138 -1.04 -20.29 0.54
N ARG A 139 0.09 -20.78 0.02
CA ARG A 139 1.40 -20.15 0.21
C ARG A 139 1.87 -19.60 -1.12
N VAL A 140 2.17 -18.30 -1.17
CA VAL A 140 2.63 -17.61 -2.37
C VAL A 140 3.77 -16.65 -2.07
N PRO A 141 4.66 -16.40 -3.04
CA PRO A 141 5.58 -15.27 -2.99
C PRO A 141 4.86 -13.93 -2.76
N VAL A 142 5.50 -13.00 -2.06
CA VAL A 142 4.97 -11.63 -1.88
C VAL A 142 4.66 -11.00 -3.24
N ILE A 143 5.57 -11.11 -4.21
CA ILE A 143 5.37 -10.54 -5.55
C ILE A 143 4.14 -11.12 -6.27
N ASP A 144 3.82 -12.39 -6.07
CA ASP A 144 2.63 -13.00 -6.68
C ASP A 144 1.35 -12.46 -6.05
N PHE A 145 1.33 -12.33 -4.71
CA PHE A 145 0.21 -11.70 -4.02
C PHE A 145 0.02 -10.23 -4.45
N MET A 146 1.11 -9.46 -4.55
CA MET A 146 1.04 -8.05 -4.97
C MET A 146 0.49 -7.92 -6.40
N GLN A 147 0.90 -8.79 -7.33
CA GLN A 147 0.30 -8.82 -8.67
C GLN A 147 -1.20 -9.13 -8.63
N TRP A 148 -1.65 -10.04 -7.76
CA TRP A 148 -3.09 -10.33 -7.62
C TRP A 148 -3.91 -9.13 -7.14
N VAL A 149 -3.35 -8.28 -6.26
CA VAL A 149 -4.03 -7.05 -5.78
C VAL A 149 -4.33 -6.09 -6.93
N VAL A 150 -3.40 -5.96 -7.88
CA VAL A 150 -3.47 -4.94 -8.94
C VAL A 150 -3.92 -5.47 -10.29
N ASP A 151 -4.10 -6.78 -10.42
CA ASP A 151 -4.67 -7.38 -11.62
C ASP A 151 -6.17 -7.04 -11.74
N PRO A 152 -6.63 -6.56 -12.92
CA PRO A 152 -8.02 -6.16 -13.16
C PRO A 152 -9.06 -7.24 -12.89
N ASP A 153 -8.70 -8.50 -13.08
CA ASP A 153 -9.61 -9.65 -12.98
C ASP A 153 -9.46 -10.39 -11.64
N LEU A 154 -8.52 -9.97 -10.80
CA LEU A 154 -8.22 -10.61 -9.52
C LEU A 154 -8.58 -9.71 -8.32
N LEU A 155 -7.90 -9.98 -7.20
CA LEU A 155 -8.23 -9.62 -5.84
C LEU A 155 -8.67 -8.15 -5.68
N ASP A 156 -9.72 -7.93 -4.88
CA ASP A 156 -10.22 -6.63 -4.41
C ASP A 156 -10.50 -5.58 -5.52
N ALA A 157 -11.77 -5.42 -5.86
CA ALA A 157 -12.22 -4.48 -6.89
C ALA A 157 -12.02 -3.00 -6.53
N ASP A 158 -11.80 -2.69 -5.24
CA ASP A 158 -11.60 -1.30 -4.77
C ASP A 158 -10.13 -0.86 -4.86
N SER A 159 -9.21 -1.78 -5.17
CA SER A 159 -7.78 -1.48 -5.34
C SER A 159 -7.50 -0.93 -6.73
N LYS A 160 -6.52 -0.01 -6.83
CA LYS A 160 -5.97 0.45 -8.11
C LYS A 160 -5.49 -0.74 -8.91
N LYS A 161 -5.89 -0.78 -10.19
CA LYS A 161 -5.48 -1.79 -11.14
C LYS A 161 -4.39 -1.25 -12.04
N LEU A 162 -3.45 -2.11 -12.41
CA LEU A 162 -2.31 -1.77 -13.26
C LEU A 162 -2.49 -2.40 -14.65
N GLU A 163 -1.84 -1.78 -15.63
CA GLU A 163 -1.87 -2.22 -17.02
C GLU A 163 -0.98 -3.45 -17.23
N ALA A 164 -1.28 -4.23 -18.28
CA ALA A 164 -0.62 -5.51 -18.57
C ALA A 164 0.91 -5.38 -18.75
N ASP A 165 1.41 -4.24 -19.23
CA ASP A 165 2.85 -4.01 -19.47
C ASP A 165 3.66 -3.95 -18.17
N VAL A 166 3.04 -3.58 -17.04
CA VAL A 166 3.70 -3.60 -15.73
C VAL A 166 4.03 -5.04 -15.32
N PHE A 167 3.12 -5.99 -15.55
CA PHE A 167 3.34 -7.41 -15.24
C PHE A 167 4.44 -8.03 -16.12
N GLU A 168 4.53 -7.61 -17.38
CA GLU A 168 5.63 -8.00 -18.26
C GLU A 168 6.98 -7.52 -17.68
N LYS A 169 7.07 -6.26 -17.27
CA LYS A 169 8.28 -5.71 -16.62
C LYS A 169 8.62 -6.44 -15.32
N VAL A 170 7.62 -6.77 -14.49
CA VAL A 170 7.84 -7.60 -13.28
C VAL A 170 8.46 -8.94 -13.66
N SER A 171 7.91 -9.63 -14.67
CA SER A 171 8.44 -10.90 -15.16
C SER A 171 9.88 -10.77 -15.66
N GLU A 172 10.19 -9.73 -16.42
CA GLU A 172 11.56 -9.45 -16.89
C GLU A 172 12.54 -9.24 -15.72
N ILE A 173 12.18 -8.43 -14.73
CA ILE A 173 13.03 -8.18 -13.56
C ILE A 173 13.19 -9.44 -12.72
N ARG A 174 12.10 -10.19 -12.50
CA ARG A 174 12.06 -11.40 -11.68
C ARG A 174 12.89 -12.54 -12.24
N PHE A 175 12.87 -12.72 -13.56
CA PHE A 175 13.51 -13.85 -14.25
C PHE A 175 14.77 -13.49 -15.05
N SER A 176 15.18 -12.22 -15.04
CA SER A 176 16.50 -11.83 -15.58
C SER A 176 17.64 -12.51 -14.82
N ASP A 177 18.75 -12.78 -15.53
CA ASP A 177 19.91 -13.49 -15.01
C ASP A 177 20.43 -12.88 -13.70
N ARG A 178 20.73 -13.75 -12.73
CA ARG A 178 21.25 -13.44 -11.39
C ARG A 178 22.74 -13.10 -11.39
#